data_AF-A0A929I4E1-F1
#
_entry.id   AF-A0A929I4E1-F1
#
_cell.length_a   1.000
_cell.length_b   1.000
_cell.length_c   1.000
_cell.angle_alpha   90.00
_cell.angle_beta   90.00
_cell.angle_gamma   90.00
#
_symmetry.space_group_name_H-M   'P 1'
#
loop_
_entity.id
_entity.type
_entity.pdbx_description
1 polymer ?
#
loop_
_entity_poly.entity_id
_entity_poly.type
_entity_poly.pdbx_seq_one_letter_code
_entity_poly.pdbx_strand_id
1 'polypeptide(L)'
;MSREPGITDYVLGNYHWKEVTNSISDVMLGDFGIDDILKTPGMDNMNFVTAGTKPPNPTEILSSSRFKDFLIEAGKVYDFIFIDAPPILPVADATEIAPLMDGVFLVYTVGKIGRGVLKRAKSTLDNVDAKVLGVILNNVKPEAGPEYFRYHSHYYYGGEAKADKNKKKLFDWFKRPKGMSGKAKFIKWIIFLAALALLAFGIYWQDLHLSIPDWFSALKGFFVST
;
A
#
# COMPACT_ATOMS: atom_id res chain seq x y z
N MET A 1 8.41 -8.76 -27.20
CA MET A 1 7.44 -9.40 -26.29
C MET A 1 6.01 -9.46 -26.84
N SER A 2 5.39 -10.65 -26.89
CA SER A 2 3.96 -10.81 -27.24
C SER A 2 3.05 -10.19 -26.17
N ARG A 3 1.99 -9.52 -26.59
CA ARG A 3 0.97 -8.96 -25.69
C ARG A 3 -0.01 -10.03 -25.20
N GLU A 4 -0.12 -11.15 -25.93
CA GLU A 4 -1.13 -12.19 -25.74
C GLU A 4 -0.48 -13.56 -25.48
N PRO A 5 -1.08 -14.39 -24.60
CA PRO A 5 -2.28 -14.12 -23.81
C PRO A 5 -1.97 -13.25 -22.57
N GLY A 6 -2.97 -12.52 -22.07
CA GLY A 6 -2.87 -11.65 -20.88
C GLY A 6 -4.14 -11.60 -20.04
N ILE A 7 -4.28 -10.56 -19.21
CA ILE A 7 -5.39 -10.45 -18.25
C ILE A 7 -6.76 -10.47 -18.92
N THR A 8 -6.90 -9.85 -20.10
CA THR A 8 -8.15 -9.87 -20.85
C THR A 8 -8.50 -11.29 -21.31
N ASP A 9 -7.52 -12.08 -21.73
CA ASP A 9 -7.71 -13.46 -22.20
C ASP A 9 -8.07 -14.40 -21.04
N TYR A 10 -7.51 -14.16 -19.86
CA TYR A 10 -7.94 -14.82 -18.63
C TYR A 10 -9.39 -14.48 -18.29
N VAL A 11 -9.79 -13.21 -18.32
CA VAL A 11 -11.16 -12.80 -17.97
C VAL A 11 -12.18 -13.32 -18.98
N LEU A 12 -11.87 -13.26 -20.27
CA LEU A 12 -12.79 -13.64 -21.36
C LEU A 12 -12.79 -15.13 -21.71
N GLY A 13 -11.75 -15.89 -21.36
CA GLY A 13 -11.50 -17.24 -21.91
C GLY A 13 -11.34 -18.34 -20.86
N ASN A 14 -10.82 -19.50 -21.28
CA ASN A 14 -10.56 -20.66 -20.40
C ASN A 14 -9.10 -20.73 -19.90
N TYR A 15 -8.35 -19.63 -19.98
CA TYR A 15 -7.01 -19.60 -19.39
C TYR A 15 -7.10 -19.55 -17.87
N HIS A 16 -6.20 -20.27 -17.21
CA HIS A 16 -5.87 -20.10 -15.81
C HIS A 16 -4.92 -18.91 -15.67
N TRP A 17 -5.00 -18.13 -14.58
CA TRP A 17 -4.21 -16.90 -14.47
C TRP A 17 -2.68 -17.15 -14.49
N LYS A 18 -2.26 -18.31 -13.99
CA LYS A 18 -0.86 -18.77 -14.07
C LYS A 18 -0.37 -18.97 -15.50
N GLU A 19 -1.26 -19.26 -16.45
CA GLU A 19 -0.90 -19.43 -17.87
C GLU A 19 -0.73 -18.09 -18.60
N VAL A 20 -1.25 -17.00 -18.04
CA VAL A 20 -1.06 -15.64 -18.57
C VAL A 20 -0.01 -14.84 -17.77
N THR A 21 0.67 -15.51 -16.83
CA THR A 21 1.73 -14.94 -16.01
C THR A 21 3.08 -15.29 -16.62
N ASN A 22 3.89 -14.29 -16.90
CA ASN A 22 5.23 -14.44 -17.46
C ASN A 22 6.28 -14.14 -16.39
N SER A 23 7.37 -14.90 -16.41
CA SER A 23 8.56 -14.58 -15.64
C SER A 23 9.49 -13.66 -16.43
N ILE A 24 10.40 -12.98 -15.72
CA ILE A 24 11.47 -12.24 -16.40
C ILE A 24 12.33 -13.16 -17.27
N SER A 25 12.52 -14.41 -16.85
CA SER A 25 13.32 -15.39 -17.59
C SER A 25 12.69 -15.71 -18.93
N ASP A 26 11.35 -15.83 -19.02
CA ASP A 26 10.65 -16.06 -20.28
C ASP A 26 10.89 -14.93 -21.29
N VAL A 27 11.01 -13.70 -20.80
CA VAL A 27 11.23 -12.51 -21.64
C VAL A 27 12.68 -12.39 -22.06
N MET A 28 13.57 -12.62 -21.12
CA MET A 28 14.99 -12.53 -21.39
C MET A 28 15.43 -13.67 -22.31
N LEU A 29 14.86 -14.88 -22.21
CA LEU A 29 15.12 -15.96 -23.16
C LEU A 29 14.54 -15.72 -24.56
N GLY A 30 13.60 -14.77 -24.71
CA GLY A 30 13.03 -14.38 -26.00
C GLY A 30 13.91 -13.41 -26.78
N ASP A 31 14.17 -12.22 -26.22
CA ASP A 31 14.83 -11.10 -26.91
C ASP A 31 16.27 -10.82 -26.42
N PHE A 32 16.73 -11.43 -25.31
CA PHE A 32 18.05 -11.16 -24.68
C PHE A 32 18.96 -12.40 -24.62
N GLY A 33 20.26 -12.19 -24.47
CA GLY A 33 21.23 -13.27 -24.30
C GLY A 33 21.27 -13.79 -22.86
N ILE A 34 21.71 -15.05 -22.67
CA ILE A 34 21.93 -15.66 -21.34
C ILE A 34 22.80 -14.78 -20.42
N ASP A 35 23.74 -14.04 -20.99
CA ASP A 35 24.66 -13.15 -20.25
C ASP A 35 23.97 -11.94 -19.60
N ASP A 36 22.83 -11.50 -20.12
CA ASP A 36 22.07 -10.37 -19.55
C ASP A 36 21.17 -10.82 -18.38
N ILE A 37 20.73 -12.08 -18.40
CA ILE A 37 20.00 -12.73 -17.30
C ILE A 37 20.90 -12.84 -16.06
N LEU A 38 22.13 -13.35 -16.25
CA LEU A 38 23.07 -13.59 -15.17
C LEU A 38 23.57 -12.32 -14.47
N LYS A 39 23.42 -11.16 -15.10
CA LYS A 39 23.85 -9.86 -14.56
C LYS A 39 22.81 -9.16 -13.69
N THR A 40 21.59 -9.70 -13.58
CA THR A 40 20.49 -9.03 -12.86
C THR A 40 19.97 -9.86 -11.69
N PRO A 41 20.78 -10.03 -10.62
CA PRO A 41 20.38 -10.81 -9.45
C PRO A 41 19.15 -10.19 -8.76
N GLY A 42 18.19 -11.05 -8.40
CA GLY A 42 16.98 -10.65 -7.69
C GLY A 42 15.75 -10.41 -8.56
N MET A 43 15.78 -10.71 -9.87
CA MET A 43 14.60 -10.65 -10.73
C MET A 43 13.83 -11.98 -10.81
N ASP A 44 14.35 -13.06 -10.24
CA ASP A 44 13.78 -14.41 -10.34
C ASP A 44 12.39 -14.54 -9.69
N ASN A 45 12.04 -13.63 -8.78
CA ASN A 45 10.74 -13.53 -8.12
C ASN A 45 9.83 -12.44 -8.74
N MET A 46 10.24 -11.83 -9.86
CA MET A 46 9.44 -10.83 -10.56
C MET A 46 8.68 -11.49 -11.71
N ASN A 47 7.36 -11.56 -11.53
CA ASN A 47 6.44 -11.99 -12.56
C ASN A 47 5.56 -10.82 -12.99
N PHE A 48 4.99 -10.93 -14.18
CA PHE A 48 4.07 -9.93 -14.67
C PHE A 48 3.03 -10.53 -15.61
N VAL A 49 1.90 -9.85 -15.71
CA VAL A 49 0.77 -10.21 -16.56
C VAL A 49 0.56 -9.05 -17.53
N THR A 50 0.51 -9.36 -18.82
CA THR A 50 0.24 -8.35 -19.85
C THR A 50 -1.25 -8.02 -19.91
N ALA A 51 -1.61 -6.93 -20.59
CA ALA A 51 -3.02 -6.57 -20.79
C ALA A 51 -3.80 -7.60 -21.63
N GLY A 52 -3.12 -8.40 -22.46
CA GLY A 52 -3.77 -9.36 -23.37
C GLY A 52 -4.47 -8.70 -24.56
N THR A 53 -5.37 -9.47 -25.17
CA THR A 53 -6.22 -9.04 -26.27
C THR A 53 -6.94 -7.74 -25.91
N LYS A 54 -6.98 -6.75 -26.82
CA LYS A 54 -7.68 -5.48 -26.53
C LYS A 54 -9.20 -5.72 -26.47
N PRO A 55 -9.85 -5.53 -25.31
CA PRO A 55 -11.30 -5.71 -25.21
C PRO A 55 -12.03 -4.52 -25.87
N PRO A 56 -13.28 -4.72 -26.31
CA PRO A 56 -14.12 -3.61 -26.77
C PRO A 56 -14.44 -2.63 -25.63
N ASN A 57 -14.60 -3.13 -24.39
CA ASN A 57 -14.84 -2.31 -23.20
C ASN A 57 -13.92 -2.74 -22.04
N PRO A 58 -12.79 -2.04 -21.78
CA PRO A 58 -11.87 -2.38 -20.69
C PRO A 58 -12.52 -2.33 -19.30
N THR A 59 -13.40 -1.36 -19.06
CA THR A 59 -14.13 -1.18 -17.79
C THR A 59 -14.89 -2.44 -17.36
N GLU A 60 -15.51 -3.15 -18.31
CA GLU A 60 -16.24 -4.40 -18.05
C GLU A 60 -15.30 -5.55 -17.65
N ILE A 61 -14.13 -5.62 -18.27
CA ILE A 61 -13.10 -6.61 -17.91
C ILE A 61 -12.65 -6.39 -16.46
N LEU A 62 -12.38 -5.14 -16.10
CA LEU A 62 -11.85 -4.76 -14.79
C LEU A 62 -12.89 -4.87 -13.66
N SER A 63 -14.17 -4.65 -13.97
CA SER A 63 -15.27 -4.78 -12.99
C SER A 63 -15.78 -6.23 -12.84
N SER A 64 -15.34 -7.15 -13.71
CA SER A 64 -15.76 -8.56 -13.71
C SER A 64 -15.42 -9.28 -12.39
N SER A 65 -16.24 -10.27 -12.03
CA SER A 65 -15.95 -11.14 -10.88
C SER A 65 -14.62 -11.87 -11.06
N ARG A 66 -14.32 -12.30 -12.28
CA ARG A 66 -13.11 -13.05 -12.61
C ARG A 66 -11.84 -12.22 -12.40
N PHE A 67 -11.85 -10.93 -12.72
CA PHE A 67 -10.72 -10.05 -12.38
C PHE A 67 -10.52 -9.94 -10.86
N LYS A 68 -11.59 -9.89 -10.07
CA LYS A 68 -11.51 -9.89 -8.60
C LYS A 68 -10.96 -11.22 -8.07
N ASP A 69 -11.40 -12.34 -8.63
CA ASP A 69 -10.89 -13.67 -8.29
C ASP A 69 -9.39 -13.79 -8.58
N PHE A 70 -8.93 -13.24 -9.71
CA PHE A 70 -7.50 -13.13 -10.01
C PHE A 70 -6.73 -12.38 -8.93
N LEU A 71 -7.21 -11.22 -8.47
CA LEU A 71 -6.53 -10.46 -7.41
C LEU A 71 -6.45 -11.25 -6.10
N ILE A 72 -7.53 -11.95 -5.74
CA ILE A 72 -7.60 -12.79 -4.53
C ILE A 72 -6.61 -13.97 -4.64
N GLU A 73 -6.56 -14.64 -5.79
CA GLU A 73 -5.67 -15.78 -5.99
C GLU A 73 -4.20 -15.37 -6.09
N ALA A 74 -3.91 -14.30 -6.84
CA ALA A 74 -2.58 -13.73 -6.93
C ALA A 74 -2.09 -13.26 -5.56
N GLY A 75 -2.95 -12.64 -4.75
CA GLY A 75 -2.63 -12.19 -3.39
C GLY A 75 -2.29 -13.32 -2.40
N LYS A 76 -2.60 -14.58 -2.73
CA LYS A 76 -2.16 -15.75 -1.94
C LYS A 76 -0.74 -16.21 -2.30
N VAL A 77 -0.22 -15.76 -3.44
CA VAL A 77 1.06 -16.22 -4.02
C VAL A 77 2.13 -15.14 -3.97
N TYR A 78 1.73 -13.87 -4.08
CA TYR A 78 2.64 -12.73 -4.11
C TYR A 78 2.46 -11.84 -2.88
N ASP A 79 3.58 -11.41 -2.30
CA ASP A 79 3.59 -10.43 -1.20
C ASP A 79 3.19 -9.03 -1.66
N PHE A 80 3.52 -8.68 -2.92
CA PHE A 80 3.22 -7.38 -3.52
C PHE A 80 2.71 -7.55 -4.94
N ILE A 81 1.60 -6.87 -5.25
CA ILE A 81 1.01 -6.80 -6.58
C ILE A 81 0.93 -5.33 -6.97
N PHE A 82 1.61 -4.97 -8.07
CA PHE A 82 1.52 -3.64 -8.65
C PHE A 82 0.65 -3.71 -9.91
N ILE A 83 -0.34 -2.83 -9.99
CA ILE A 83 -1.20 -2.69 -11.17
C ILE A 83 -0.90 -1.34 -11.80
N ASP A 84 -0.42 -1.36 -13.04
CA ASP A 84 -0.35 -0.16 -13.86
C ASP A 84 -1.74 0.14 -14.42
N ALA A 85 -2.20 1.37 -14.23
CA ALA A 85 -3.52 1.82 -14.60
C ALA A 85 -3.43 3.03 -15.53
N PRO A 86 -4.36 3.19 -16.49
CA PRO A 86 -4.37 4.37 -17.34
C PRO A 86 -4.61 5.65 -16.51
N PRO A 87 -4.36 6.84 -17.10
CA PRO A 87 -4.58 8.10 -16.38
C PRO A 87 -6.00 8.21 -15.79
N ILE A 88 -6.11 8.60 -14.51
CA ILE A 88 -7.39 8.79 -13.79
C ILE A 88 -8.38 9.68 -14.55
N LEU A 89 -7.88 10.63 -15.32
CA LEU A 89 -8.71 11.53 -16.12
C LEU A 89 -8.24 11.42 -17.58
N PRO A 90 -9.13 11.21 -18.55
CA PRO A 90 -10.61 11.16 -18.45
C PRO A 90 -11.21 9.75 -18.29
N VAL A 91 -10.41 8.70 -18.10
CA VAL A 91 -10.86 7.30 -18.27
C VAL A 91 -11.29 6.68 -16.94
N ALA A 92 -12.34 5.86 -16.95
CA ALA A 92 -12.92 5.23 -15.76
C ALA A 92 -12.14 3.99 -15.25
N ASP A 93 -11.31 3.36 -16.08
CA ASP A 93 -10.63 2.09 -15.78
C ASP A 93 -9.91 2.10 -14.42
N ALA A 94 -9.16 3.16 -14.13
CA ALA A 94 -8.41 3.25 -12.89
C ALA A 94 -9.31 3.46 -11.66
N THR A 95 -10.46 4.11 -11.82
CA THR A 95 -11.46 4.25 -10.74
C THR A 95 -12.24 2.97 -10.47
N GLU A 96 -12.30 2.04 -11.43
CA GLU A 96 -12.88 0.70 -11.20
C GLU A 96 -11.94 -0.20 -10.39
N ILE A 97 -10.63 -0.14 -10.66
CA ILE A 97 -9.65 -0.99 -9.98
C ILE A 97 -9.25 -0.44 -8.61
N ALA A 98 -9.15 0.89 -8.48
CA ALA A 98 -8.63 1.54 -7.28
C ALA A 98 -9.29 1.12 -5.95
N PRO A 99 -10.62 0.89 -5.87
CA PRO A 99 -11.28 0.42 -4.64
C PRO A 99 -10.94 -1.04 -4.27
N LEU A 100 -10.41 -1.82 -5.21
CA LEU A 100 -9.98 -3.21 -4.98
C LEU A 100 -8.56 -3.30 -4.41
N MET A 101 -7.83 -2.17 -4.38
CA MET A 101 -6.42 -2.11 -3.98
C MET A 101 -6.27 -1.65 -2.53
N ASP A 102 -5.22 -2.14 -1.85
CA ASP A 102 -4.86 -1.68 -0.51
C ASP A 102 -4.45 -0.20 -0.46
N GLY A 103 -4.02 0.34 -1.60
CA GLY A 103 -3.78 1.75 -1.78
C GLY A 103 -3.27 2.14 -3.15
N VAL A 104 -3.31 3.44 -3.43
CA VAL A 104 -3.01 4.02 -4.74
C VAL A 104 -1.94 5.10 -4.61
N PHE A 105 -0.94 5.07 -5.49
CA PHE A 105 -0.02 6.18 -5.70
C PHE A 105 -0.43 7.00 -6.93
N LEU A 106 -0.54 8.31 -6.76
CA LEU A 106 -0.74 9.22 -7.89
C LEU A 106 0.60 9.64 -8.46
N VAL A 107 0.88 9.29 -9.71
CA VAL A 107 2.09 9.75 -10.41
C VAL A 107 1.79 11.07 -11.11
N TYR A 108 2.54 12.12 -10.77
CA TYR A 108 2.35 13.48 -11.27
C TYR A 108 3.62 14.02 -11.92
N THR A 109 3.54 14.29 -13.22
CA THR A 109 4.64 14.89 -13.98
C THR A 109 4.69 16.41 -13.76
N VAL A 110 5.75 16.88 -13.12
CA VAL A 110 5.97 18.30 -12.83
C VAL A 110 6.15 19.09 -14.13
N GLY A 111 5.57 20.29 -14.19
CA GLY A 111 5.67 21.22 -15.32
C GLY A 111 4.80 20.87 -16.54
N LYS A 112 4.20 19.67 -16.59
CA LYS A 112 3.34 19.25 -17.71
C LYS A 112 1.84 19.41 -17.41
N ILE A 113 1.45 19.11 -16.18
CA ILE A 113 0.04 19.09 -15.76
C ILE A 113 -0.17 20.19 -14.71
N GLY A 114 -1.32 20.87 -14.73
CA GLY A 114 -1.66 21.87 -13.71
C GLY A 114 -2.08 21.22 -12.38
N ARG A 115 -1.75 21.86 -11.25
CA ARG A 115 -2.11 21.36 -9.89
C ARG A 115 -3.61 21.10 -9.71
N GLY A 116 -4.48 21.83 -10.42
CA GLY A 116 -5.93 21.62 -10.39
C GLY A 116 -6.37 20.26 -10.92
N VAL A 117 -5.66 19.72 -11.92
CA VAL A 117 -5.92 18.38 -12.45
C VAL A 117 -5.55 17.31 -11.43
N LEU A 118 -4.42 17.47 -10.73
CA LEU A 118 -4.03 16.57 -9.64
C LEU A 118 -5.06 16.57 -8.50
N LYS A 119 -5.58 17.76 -8.12
CA LYS A 119 -6.65 17.86 -7.12
C LYS A 119 -7.91 17.12 -7.59
N ARG A 120 -8.32 17.30 -8.85
CA ARG A 120 -9.47 16.59 -9.41
C ARG A 120 -9.25 15.09 -9.43
N ALA A 121 -8.08 14.61 -9.85
CA ALA A 121 -7.75 13.19 -9.84
C ALA A 121 -7.84 12.59 -8.43
N LYS A 122 -7.32 13.30 -7.42
CA LYS A 122 -7.48 12.90 -6.02
C LYS A 122 -8.96 12.86 -5.61
N SER A 123 -9.74 13.90 -5.91
CA SER A 123 -11.18 13.92 -5.59
C SER A 123 -11.94 12.79 -6.29
N THR A 124 -11.57 12.43 -7.52
CA THR A 124 -12.14 11.30 -8.24
C THR A 124 -11.86 9.98 -7.54
N LEU A 125 -10.65 9.77 -7.01
CA LEU A 125 -10.31 8.59 -6.21
C LEU A 125 -11.00 8.59 -4.84
N ASP A 126 -11.09 9.76 -4.18
CA ASP A 126 -11.81 9.91 -2.92
C ASP A 126 -13.29 9.54 -3.08
N ASN A 127 -13.92 9.87 -4.22
CA ASN A 127 -15.33 9.58 -4.50
C ASN A 127 -15.64 8.09 -4.68
N VAL A 128 -14.64 7.27 -4.97
CA VAL A 128 -14.76 5.80 -5.06
C VAL A 128 -14.16 5.10 -3.85
N ASP A 129 -13.95 5.84 -2.75
CA ASP A 129 -13.38 5.36 -1.49
C ASP A 129 -11.98 4.72 -1.64
N ALA A 130 -11.23 5.10 -2.68
CA ALA A 130 -9.88 4.60 -2.88
C ALA A 130 -8.87 5.27 -1.94
N LYS A 131 -8.02 4.47 -1.30
CA LYS A 131 -7.01 4.96 -0.36
C LYS A 131 -5.77 5.48 -1.09
N VAL A 132 -5.70 6.79 -1.31
CA VAL A 132 -4.49 7.44 -1.85
C VAL A 132 -3.37 7.45 -0.80
N LEU A 133 -2.31 6.68 -1.02
CA LEU A 133 -1.16 6.58 -0.12
C LEU A 133 -0.21 7.77 -0.25
N GLY A 134 -0.11 8.36 -1.45
CA GLY A 134 0.77 9.48 -1.70
C GLY A 134 0.81 9.90 -3.17
N VAL A 135 1.64 10.91 -3.43
CA VAL A 135 1.89 11.43 -4.78
C VAL A 135 3.38 11.26 -5.10
N ILE A 136 3.68 10.64 -6.23
CA ILE A 136 5.02 10.52 -6.79
C ILE A 136 5.22 11.66 -7.77
N LEU A 137 6.15 12.56 -7.48
CA LEU A 137 6.55 13.62 -8.40
C LEU A 137 7.54 13.08 -9.41
N ASN A 138 7.12 13.03 -10.68
CA ASN A 138 7.98 12.62 -11.79
C ASN A 138 8.50 13.86 -12.54
N ASN A 139 9.65 13.73 -13.18
CA ASN A 139 10.29 14.78 -13.98
C ASN A 139 10.58 16.08 -13.19
N VAL A 140 11.02 15.94 -11.94
CA VAL A 140 11.48 17.07 -11.13
C VAL A 140 12.84 17.52 -11.65
N LYS A 141 12.97 18.79 -12.06
CA LYS A 141 14.25 19.35 -12.48
C LYS A 141 15.19 19.54 -11.27
N PRO A 142 16.48 19.19 -11.38
CA PRO A 142 17.44 19.31 -10.28
C PRO A 142 17.62 20.73 -9.74
N GLU A 143 17.34 21.76 -10.54
CA GLU A 143 17.41 23.17 -10.12
C GLU A 143 16.42 23.51 -8.99
N ALA A 144 15.40 22.68 -8.77
CA ALA A 144 14.50 22.74 -7.62
C ALA A 144 15.10 21.93 -6.45
N GLY A 145 16.19 22.43 -5.86
CA GLY A 145 16.80 21.80 -4.68
C GLY A 145 15.85 21.68 -3.47
N PRO A 146 16.23 20.95 -2.41
CA PRO A 146 15.44 20.77 -1.18
C PRO A 146 14.96 22.10 -0.56
N GLU A 147 15.72 23.17 -0.77
CA GLU A 147 15.43 24.53 -0.30
C GLU A 147 14.23 25.16 -1.04
N TYR A 148 14.07 24.89 -2.34
CA TYR A 148 12.91 25.34 -3.12
C TYR A 148 11.61 24.68 -2.63
N PHE A 149 11.67 23.39 -2.27
CA PHE A 149 10.54 22.67 -1.67
C PHE A 149 10.17 23.24 -0.29
N ARG A 150 11.16 23.59 0.53
CA ARG A 150 10.95 24.17 1.87
C ARG A 150 10.35 25.58 1.80
N TYR A 151 10.78 26.40 0.85
CA TYR A 151 10.26 27.76 0.66
C TYR A 151 8.81 27.77 0.16
N HIS A 152 8.46 26.89 -0.77
CA HIS A 152 7.07 26.78 -1.26
C HIS A 152 6.11 26.12 -0.26
N SER A 153 6.60 25.21 0.59
CA SER A 153 5.79 24.60 1.66
C SER A 153 5.26 25.64 2.64
N HIS A 154 6.11 26.58 3.08
CA HIS A 154 5.72 27.65 4.01
C HIS A 154 4.71 28.65 3.41
N TYR A 155 4.81 28.95 2.11
CA TYR A 155 3.89 29.88 1.45
C TYR A 155 2.49 29.29 1.18
N TYR A 156 2.36 27.97 1.05
CA TYR A 156 1.09 27.34 0.68
C TYR A 156 0.36 26.63 1.84
N TYR A 157 1.05 26.25 2.92
CA TYR A 157 0.44 25.66 4.13
C TYR A 157 0.25 26.66 5.29
N GLY A 158 0.47 27.96 5.05
CA GLY A 158 0.18 29.04 6.01
C GLY A 158 -1.32 29.36 6.19
N GLY A 159 -2.22 28.66 5.49
CA GLY A 159 -3.66 28.75 5.69
C GLY A 159 -4.08 27.85 6.86
N GLU A 160 -4.56 28.47 7.93
CA GLU A 160 -4.95 27.86 9.20
C GLU A 160 -5.73 26.53 9.06
N ALA A 161 -5.01 25.41 9.14
CA ALA A 161 -5.61 24.13 9.44
C ALA A 161 -6.03 24.16 10.92
N LYS A 162 -7.33 24.13 11.21
CA LYS A 162 -7.86 23.89 12.56
C LYS A 162 -7.32 22.56 13.06
N ALA A 163 -6.23 22.62 13.82
CA ALA A 163 -5.56 21.45 14.36
C ALA A 163 -6.49 20.73 15.35
N ASP A 164 -6.78 19.47 15.04
CA ASP A 164 -7.45 18.52 15.94
C ASP A 164 -6.75 18.52 17.31
N LYS A 165 -7.44 19.06 18.33
CA LYS A 165 -6.90 19.24 19.68
C LYS A 165 -6.61 17.90 20.37
N ASN A 166 -7.20 16.79 19.93
CA ASN A 166 -6.94 15.47 20.50
C ASN A 166 -5.57 14.92 20.11
N LYS A 167 -5.14 15.09 18.84
CA LYS A 167 -3.80 14.68 18.41
C LYS A 167 -2.71 15.53 19.08
N LYS A 168 -2.95 16.83 19.30
CA LYS A 168 -2.03 17.69 20.07
C LYS A 168 -1.86 17.20 21.51
N LYS A 169 -2.93 16.81 22.21
CA LYS A 169 -2.85 16.27 23.59
C LYS A 169 -2.08 14.95 23.66
N LEU A 170 -2.28 14.05 22.69
CA LEU A 170 -1.57 12.78 22.63
C LEU A 170 -0.05 12.98 22.42
N PHE A 171 0.34 13.89 21.53
CA PHE A 171 1.76 14.23 21.30
C PHE A 171 2.40 15.03 22.44
N ASP A 172 1.63 15.85 23.15
CA ASP A 172 2.14 16.58 24.33
C ASP A 172 2.47 15.64 25.51
N TRP A 173 1.86 14.46 25.61
CA TRP A 173 2.21 13.44 26.61
C TRP A 173 3.65 12.92 26.45
N PHE A 174 4.14 12.85 25.21
CA PHE A 174 5.51 12.44 24.86
C PHE A 174 6.53 13.58 24.90
N LYS A 175 6.07 14.84 24.91
CA LYS A 175 6.98 15.98 25.05
C LYS A 175 7.51 16.03 26.48
N ARG A 176 8.83 16.19 26.61
CA ARG A 176 9.52 16.35 27.89
C ARG A 176 9.11 17.69 28.53
N PRO A 177 8.37 17.74 29.65
CA PRO A 177 8.17 19.00 30.35
C PRO A 177 9.48 19.36 31.10
N LYS A 178 9.99 20.58 30.88
CA LYS A 178 11.10 21.11 31.68
C LYS A 178 10.60 21.38 33.11
N GLY A 179 11.26 20.79 34.12
CA GLY A 179 11.01 21.08 35.54
C GLY A 179 10.35 19.97 36.40
N MET A 180 10.18 18.74 35.91
CA MET A 180 9.47 17.69 36.65
C MET A 180 10.35 16.97 37.70
N SER A 181 9.82 16.78 38.92
CA SER A 181 10.48 16.11 40.06
C SER A 181 10.82 14.63 39.80
N GLY A 182 11.90 14.13 40.40
CA GLY A 182 12.45 12.78 40.17
C GLY A 182 11.47 11.62 40.40
N LYS A 183 10.56 11.74 41.38
CA LYS A 183 9.55 10.71 41.65
C LYS A 183 8.50 10.59 40.53
N ALA A 184 8.11 11.71 39.92
CA ALA A 184 7.17 11.72 38.80
C ALA A 184 7.80 11.16 37.51
N LYS A 185 9.12 11.31 37.34
CA LYS A 185 9.86 10.67 36.23
C LYS A 185 9.83 9.14 36.33
N PHE A 186 10.02 8.61 37.53
CA PHE A 186 10.02 7.16 37.79
C PHE A 186 8.64 6.54 37.52
N ILE A 187 7.56 7.17 38.00
CA ILE A 187 6.20 6.68 37.78
C ILE A 187 5.83 6.68 36.28
N LYS A 188 6.18 7.73 35.53
CA LYS A 188 5.94 7.75 34.08
C LYS A 188 6.70 6.64 33.34
N TRP A 189 7.91 6.31 33.77
CA TRP A 189 8.70 5.22 33.20
C TRP A 189 8.07 3.85 33.45
N ILE A 190 7.52 3.62 34.66
CA ILE A 190 6.80 2.39 34.98
C ILE A 190 5.55 2.22 34.11
N ILE A 191 4.76 3.28 33.93
CA ILE A 191 3.55 3.23 33.10
C ILE A 191 3.91 2.94 31.63
N PHE A 192 5.00 3.54 31.13
CA PHE A 192 5.49 3.30 29.77
C PHE A 192 5.98 1.86 29.59
N LEU A 193 6.74 1.31 30.53
CA LEU A 193 7.20 -0.08 30.49
C LEU A 193 6.04 -1.08 30.59
N ALA A 194 5.04 -0.81 31.43
CA ALA A 194 3.85 -1.65 31.55
C ALA A 194 3.04 -1.67 30.23
N ALA A 195 2.90 -0.53 29.57
CA ALA A 195 2.25 -0.45 28.25
C ALA A 195 3.04 -1.19 27.16
N LEU A 196 4.38 -1.09 27.19
CA LEU A 196 5.26 -1.82 26.27
C LEU A 196 5.18 -3.34 26.49
N ALA A 197 5.12 -3.77 27.75
CA ALA A 197 4.96 -5.17 28.12
C ALA A 197 3.59 -5.73 27.69
N LEU A 198 2.50 -4.95 27.80
CA LEU A 198 1.18 -5.35 27.32
C LEU A 198 1.11 -5.44 25.79
N LEU A 199 1.79 -4.54 25.08
CA LEU A 199 1.91 -4.61 23.61
C LEU A 199 2.74 -5.83 23.18
N ALA A 200 3.88 -6.08 23.84
CA ALA A 200 4.67 -7.28 23.58
C ALA A 200 3.89 -8.55 23.92
N PHE A 201 3.19 -8.58 25.05
CA PHE A 201 2.36 -9.73 25.44
C PHE A 201 1.23 -9.96 24.46
N GLY A 202 0.54 -8.92 23.99
CA GLY A 202 -0.51 -9.04 22.96
C GLY A 202 0.02 -9.59 21.63
N ILE A 203 1.24 -9.22 21.24
CA ILE A 203 1.91 -9.72 20.03
C ILE A 203 2.38 -11.18 20.21
N TYR A 204 2.93 -11.54 21.39
CA TYR A 204 3.42 -12.89 21.68
C TYR A 204 2.32 -13.88 22.12
N TRP A 205 1.12 -13.42 22.46
CA TRP A 205 0.00 -14.28 22.92
C TRP A 205 -0.64 -15.08 21.79
N GLN A 206 -0.52 -14.65 20.53
CA GLN A 206 -1.00 -15.42 19.38
C GLN A 206 -0.06 -16.57 18.98
N ASP A 207 1.23 -16.49 19.33
CA ASP A 207 2.25 -17.47 18.94
C ASP A 207 2.71 -18.40 20.07
N LEU A 208 2.17 -18.24 21.29
CA LEU A 208 2.54 -19.08 22.44
C LEU A 208 1.72 -20.39 22.47
N HIS A 209 2.03 -21.35 21.59
CA HIS A 209 1.68 -22.76 21.79
C HIS A 209 2.61 -23.40 22.85
N LEU A 210 2.61 -22.85 24.07
CA LEU A 210 3.18 -23.54 25.23
C LEU A 210 2.09 -24.40 25.86
N SER A 211 2.40 -25.69 26.03
CA SER A 211 1.59 -26.63 26.79
C SER A 211 1.26 -26.03 28.16
N ILE A 212 0.02 -25.59 28.30
CA ILE A 212 -0.53 -25.11 29.56
C ILE A 212 -0.46 -26.30 30.53
N PRO A 213 0.28 -26.23 31.65
CA PRO A 213 0.29 -27.32 32.62
C PRO A 213 -1.11 -27.50 33.23
N ASP A 214 -1.53 -28.74 33.44
CA ASP A 214 -2.91 -29.13 33.77
C ASP A 214 -3.56 -28.38 34.95
N TRP A 215 -2.77 -27.77 35.84
CA TRP A 215 -3.26 -26.96 36.95
C TRP A 215 -3.98 -25.66 36.54
N PHE A 216 -3.84 -25.21 35.28
CA PHE A 216 -4.51 -24.00 34.77
C PHE A 216 -5.99 -24.24 34.42
N SER A 217 -6.44 -25.50 34.31
CA SER A 217 -7.84 -25.86 34.07
C SER A 217 -8.76 -25.51 35.25
N ALA A 218 -8.22 -25.39 36.46
CA ALA A 218 -8.97 -25.08 37.68
C ALA A 218 -9.45 -23.61 37.78
N LEU A 219 -8.92 -22.70 36.96
CA LEU A 219 -9.25 -21.26 37.02
C LEU A 219 -10.24 -20.79 35.94
N LYS A 220 -10.58 -21.63 34.95
CA LYS A 220 -11.59 -21.29 33.93
C LYS A 220 -13.04 -21.26 34.46
N GLY A 221 -13.29 -21.78 35.66
CA GLY A 221 -14.61 -21.77 36.30
C GLY A 221 -15.00 -20.46 36.99
N PHE A 222 -14.10 -19.47 37.10
CA PHE A 222 -14.35 -18.28 37.94
C PHE A 222 -14.77 -17.01 37.17
N PHE A 223 -14.78 -17.01 35.84
CA PHE A 223 -15.13 -15.82 35.04
C PHE A 223 -16.31 -16.00 34.06
N VAL A 224 -17.09 -17.07 34.22
CA VAL A 224 -18.40 -17.21 33.55
C VAL A 224 -19.45 -17.48 34.63
N SER A 225 -19.76 -16.46 35.44
CA SER A 225 -20.94 -16.38 36.32
C SER A 225 -20.92 -15.05 37.08
N THR A 226 -21.27 -13.95 36.40
CA THR A 226 -22.10 -12.82 36.89
C THR A 226 -22.26 -11.80 35.78
#